data_AF-A0A0C3AGP4-F1
#
_entry.id   AF-A0A0C3AGP4-F1
#
_cell.length_a   1.000
_cell.length_b   1.000
_cell.length_c   1.000
_cell.angle_alpha   90.00
_cell.angle_beta   90.00
_cell.angle_gamma   90.00
#
_symmetry.space_group_name_H-M   'P 1'
#
loop_
_entity.id
_entity.type
_entity.pdbx_description
1 polymer ?
#
loop_
_entity_poly.entity_id
_entity_poly.type
_entity_poly.pdbx_seq_one_letter_code
_entity_poly.pdbx_strand_id
1 'polypeptide(L)'
;MLTAYGLGGDGTCIHSSRSFHYDHSVQAISMTLARTSLLQHSISTPTISKARKFELINAAPTKVQNHTDSQARTIHRPQSVPVMAKEINSAIIDKQTFHIQEAFHAIQSRLKMDGDQYLEFIFTGAEFDALHKLIDESLGYLRKPKMSFFLDESILIVQCPSLVHEGPLEDVLSTLHQFVSLPYSRQALRIAIPPNFYLKTLDLDATPDMVLTMTSMRGPKVIWIPFLIECAFSQGEKVFDQVKKEIAAYPELCLVIIILITEVPKYWSPQKGSERWKYFEALGPLELDEFVHICDPQLGEGQEFIVPVTAKGHRWCSIDQTPLIPPVPMIQVDPEVEETEYSTHGVMLGIINMSRVHELINKGLCLIKNDIICFLHKIYTNVDESLEFTALEASVVSLLSTWDDFHSALTSASQVTAHVRYTEWYGGHWRSKK
;
A
#
# COMPACT_ATOMS: atom_id res chain seq x y z
N MET A 1 19.82 -5.34 35.28
CA MET A 1 20.65 -4.80 36.37
C MET A 1 21.98 -5.55 36.36
N LEU A 2 23.08 -4.89 35.92
CA LEU A 2 24.52 -5.33 35.85
C LEU A 2 24.84 -6.70 35.15
N THR A 3 26.03 -7.08 34.64
CA THR A 3 27.27 -6.49 34.04
C THR A 3 28.16 -7.69 33.60
N ALA A 4 28.87 -7.59 32.46
CA ALA A 4 30.19 -8.16 32.05
C ALA A 4 30.53 -9.68 31.88
N TYR A 5 31.08 -9.95 30.67
CA TYR A 5 32.22 -10.77 30.17
C TYR A 5 32.64 -12.16 30.70
N GLY A 6 33.01 -13.05 29.75
CA GLY A 6 33.97 -14.14 29.93
C GLY A 6 34.24 -14.95 28.63
N LEU A 7 35.49 -14.96 28.15
CA LEU A 7 36.02 -15.75 27.03
C LEU A 7 36.32 -17.21 27.43
N GLY A 8 36.20 -18.14 26.47
CA GLY A 8 37.05 -19.33 26.39
C GLY A 8 36.34 -20.66 26.09
N GLY A 9 36.85 -21.43 25.12
CA GLY A 9 36.71 -22.90 25.09
C GLY A 9 36.48 -23.53 23.71
N ASP A 10 37.49 -24.24 23.22
CA ASP A 10 37.59 -25.00 21.96
C ASP A 10 36.53 -26.09 21.73
N GLY A 11 36.31 -26.46 20.46
CA GLY A 11 35.85 -27.81 20.13
C GLY A 11 35.16 -28.05 18.79
N THR A 12 35.92 -28.60 17.83
CA THR A 12 35.51 -29.51 16.73
C THR A 12 34.64 -29.00 15.56
N CYS A 13 35.30 -28.90 14.41
CA CYS A 13 34.70 -28.85 13.07
C CYS A 13 34.15 -30.21 12.63
N ILE A 14 32.90 -30.25 12.17
CA ILE A 14 32.36 -31.29 11.30
C ILE A 14 31.76 -30.59 10.07
N HIS A 15 32.37 -30.80 8.91
CA HIS A 15 31.85 -30.36 7.61
C HIS A 15 30.62 -31.19 7.25
N SER A 16 29.46 -30.54 7.15
CA SER A 16 28.28 -31.06 6.45
C SER A 16 27.82 -30.01 5.45
N SER A 17 28.20 -30.21 4.19
CA SER A 17 27.73 -29.45 3.04
C SER A 17 26.23 -29.68 2.86
N ARG A 18 25.41 -28.70 3.26
CA ARG A 18 24.02 -28.56 2.80
C ARG A 18 23.87 -27.18 2.19
N SER A 19 23.52 -27.18 0.92
CA SER A 19 23.09 -26.00 0.17
C SER A 19 21.86 -25.40 0.84
N PHE A 20 22.04 -24.25 1.49
CA PHE A 20 20.95 -23.44 1.98
C PHE A 20 20.43 -22.59 0.81
N HIS A 21 19.21 -22.89 0.35
CA HIS A 21 18.40 -21.87 -0.28
C HIS A 21 17.94 -20.92 0.84
N TYR A 22 18.40 -19.68 0.76
CA TYR A 22 17.98 -18.60 1.63
C TYR A 22 16.63 -18.08 1.14
N ASP A 23 15.64 -18.07 2.04
CA ASP A 23 14.33 -17.47 1.85
C ASP A 23 14.14 -16.48 3.01
N HIS A 24 13.93 -15.20 2.69
CA HIS A 24 13.96 -14.06 3.62
C HIS A 24 12.60 -13.34 3.62
N SER A 25 11.98 -13.11 4.78
CA SER A 25 10.77 -12.28 4.91
C SER A 25 10.49 -11.89 6.39
N VAL A 26 10.02 -10.66 6.66
CA VAL A 26 10.05 -9.99 8.00
C VAL A 26 8.83 -9.12 8.28
N GLN A 27 8.53 -8.87 9.56
CA GLN A 27 7.59 -7.84 10.01
C GLN A 27 8.29 -6.70 10.74
N ALA A 28 7.99 -5.48 10.36
CA ALA A 28 8.47 -4.24 10.97
C ALA A 28 7.46 -3.13 10.70
N ILE A 29 7.19 -2.29 11.68
CA ILE A 29 6.61 -0.97 11.40
C ILE A 29 7.77 -0.04 11.17
N SER A 30 7.84 0.45 9.94
CA SER A 30 8.87 1.31 9.43
C SER A 30 8.34 2.72 9.26
N MET A 31 8.94 3.72 9.90
CA MET A 31 8.49 5.11 9.80
C MET A 31 9.57 6.09 9.43
N THR A 32 9.19 7.14 8.68
CA THR A 32 10.05 8.30 8.47
C THR A 32 9.28 9.61 8.38
N LEU A 33 9.86 10.64 9.00
CA LEU A 33 9.52 12.05 8.83
C LEU A 33 10.33 12.60 7.66
N ALA A 34 9.67 12.90 6.54
CA ALA A 34 10.30 13.65 5.48
C ALA A 34 10.33 15.14 5.86
N ARG A 35 11.53 15.74 5.89
CA ARG A 35 11.66 17.19 5.86
C ARG A 35 12.81 17.59 4.96
N THR A 36 12.48 18.03 3.75
CA THR A 36 13.37 18.94 3.02
C THR A 36 13.21 20.34 3.58
N SER A 37 14.27 20.84 4.20
CA SER A 37 14.42 22.24 4.63
C SER A 37 14.08 23.20 3.49
N LEU A 38 12.96 23.92 3.58
CA LEU A 38 12.71 25.15 2.84
C LEU A 38 12.37 26.29 3.81
N LEU A 39 13.36 26.69 4.60
CA LEU A 39 13.38 27.99 5.24
C LEU A 39 14.82 28.55 5.20
N GLN A 40 15.22 29.05 4.03
CA GLN A 40 16.07 30.25 3.88
C GLN A 40 16.27 30.53 2.38
N HIS A 41 15.47 31.46 1.82
CA HIS A 41 15.99 32.43 0.85
C HIS A 41 15.11 33.67 0.85
N SER A 42 15.67 34.72 1.46
CA SER A 42 15.25 36.10 1.36
C SER A 42 15.39 36.59 -0.09
N ILE A 43 14.31 37.19 -0.61
CA ILE A 43 14.25 38.29 -1.59
C ILE A 43 15.41 38.35 -2.61
N SER A 44 15.19 37.70 -3.76
CA SER A 44 15.50 38.31 -5.06
C SER A 44 14.56 37.72 -6.09
N THR A 45 13.76 38.55 -6.73
CA THR A 45 12.87 38.21 -7.84
C THR A 45 13.61 37.46 -8.95
N PRO A 46 13.06 36.33 -9.44
CA PRO A 46 13.30 35.91 -10.81
C PRO A 46 12.00 35.80 -11.60
N THR A 47 12.14 36.22 -12.83
CA THR A 47 11.17 36.23 -13.91
C THR A 47 10.50 34.87 -14.15
N ILE A 48 9.19 34.94 -14.42
CA ILE A 48 8.26 33.93 -14.93
C ILE A 48 8.94 32.74 -15.64
N SER A 49 8.75 31.54 -15.09
CA SER A 49 9.00 30.27 -15.76
C SER A 49 7.97 29.21 -15.33
N LYS A 50 6.92 29.08 -16.15
CA LYS A 50 5.98 27.96 -16.33
C LYS A 50 5.46 27.24 -15.06
N ALA A 51 4.28 27.67 -14.60
CA ALA A 51 3.40 26.84 -13.78
C ALA A 51 2.97 25.59 -14.55
N ARG A 52 3.17 24.39 -13.96
CA ARG A 52 2.59 23.14 -14.43
C ARG A 52 1.09 23.13 -14.10
N LYS A 53 0.27 23.03 -15.15
CA LYS A 53 -1.18 22.90 -15.07
C LYS A 53 -1.50 21.41 -14.91
N PHE A 54 -2.08 21.03 -13.78
CA PHE A 54 -2.72 19.71 -13.63
C PHE A 54 -4.09 19.77 -14.32
N GLU A 55 -4.31 18.96 -15.35
CA GLU A 55 -5.62 18.79 -15.97
C GLU A 55 -6.31 17.56 -15.37
N LEU A 56 -7.40 17.79 -14.64
CA LEU A 56 -8.37 16.75 -14.32
C LEU A 56 -9.11 16.38 -15.62
N ILE A 57 -9.04 15.12 -16.04
CA ILE A 57 -9.81 14.60 -17.16
C ILE A 57 -11.24 14.30 -16.67
N ASN A 58 -12.20 15.15 -17.05
CA ASN A 58 -13.63 14.82 -16.98
C ASN A 58 -14.14 14.58 -18.41
N ALA A 59 -14.57 13.34 -18.70
CA ALA A 59 -15.11 12.96 -19.99
C ALA A 59 -16.61 13.26 -20.09
N ALA A 60 -17.00 14.08 -21.07
CA ALA A 60 -18.36 14.12 -21.62
C ALA A 60 -18.29 14.37 -23.15
N PRO A 61 -19.12 13.72 -23.98
CA PRO A 61 -18.95 13.71 -25.42
C PRO A 61 -19.67 14.88 -26.09
N THR A 62 -18.99 15.60 -26.98
CA THR A 62 -19.65 16.57 -27.89
C THR A 62 -19.56 16.06 -29.33
N LYS A 63 -20.73 15.79 -29.93
CA LYS A 63 -20.92 15.59 -31.37
C LYS A 63 -20.69 16.90 -32.11
N VAL A 64 -19.91 16.87 -33.19
CA VAL A 64 -19.97 17.90 -34.24
C VAL A 64 -19.89 17.21 -35.61
N GLN A 65 -20.98 17.34 -36.38
CA GLN A 65 -21.00 17.17 -37.82
C GLN A 65 -20.17 18.27 -38.48
N ASN A 66 -19.49 17.99 -39.58
CA ASN A 66 -19.55 18.90 -40.74
C ASN A 66 -19.17 18.25 -42.06
N HIS A 67 -19.81 18.82 -43.07
CA HIS A 67 -19.85 18.47 -44.48
C HIS A 67 -18.54 18.74 -45.24
N THR A 68 -18.33 17.88 -46.25
CA THR A 68 -17.71 18.06 -47.58
C THR A 68 -17.11 19.43 -47.94
N ASP A 69 -15.87 19.42 -48.46
CA ASP A 69 -15.66 19.72 -49.88
C ASP A 69 -14.29 19.31 -50.44
N SER A 70 -14.30 19.05 -51.76
CA SER A 70 -13.25 18.40 -52.55
C SER A 70 -12.05 19.30 -52.85
N GLN A 71 -10.87 18.70 -53.06
CA GLN A 71 -10.03 19.02 -54.21
C GLN A 71 -8.96 17.94 -54.48
N ALA A 72 -8.94 17.48 -55.73
CA ALA A 72 -8.06 16.47 -56.26
C ALA A 72 -6.64 17.00 -56.51
N ARG A 73 -5.62 16.27 -56.04
CA ARG A 73 -4.27 16.28 -56.63
C ARG A 73 -3.70 14.88 -56.65
N THR A 74 -3.55 14.37 -57.87
CA THR A 74 -2.88 13.12 -58.23
C THR A 74 -1.39 13.27 -57.97
N ILE A 75 -0.83 12.47 -57.04
CA ILE A 75 0.62 12.29 -56.88
C ILE A 75 0.92 10.80 -56.92
N HIS A 76 1.97 10.47 -57.68
CA HIS A 76 2.43 9.13 -58.00
C HIS A 76 2.60 8.22 -56.78
N ARG A 77 2.05 7.00 -56.92
CA ARG A 77 2.05 5.89 -55.99
C ARG A 77 3.39 5.14 -56.05
N PRO A 78 4.19 5.04 -54.97
CA PRO A 78 5.16 3.96 -54.85
C PRO A 78 4.41 2.67 -54.54
N GLN A 79 4.63 1.64 -55.35
CA GLN A 79 4.09 0.30 -55.12
C GLN A 79 4.85 -0.40 -53.98
N SER A 80 4.05 -1.11 -53.16
CA SER A 80 4.37 -2.26 -52.31
C SER A 80 5.39 -2.12 -51.17
N VAL A 81 4.91 -1.63 -50.03
CA VAL A 81 4.87 -2.39 -48.76
C VAL A 81 3.56 -1.97 -48.06
N PRO A 82 2.55 -2.86 -47.84
CA PRO A 82 2.27 -3.31 -46.46
C PRO A 82 1.36 -4.57 -46.37
N VAL A 83 1.93 -5.78 -46.43
CA VAL A 83 1.22 -6.98 -45.93
C VAL A 83 1.88 -7.42 -44.63
N MET A 84 3.21 -7.58 -44.62
CA MET A 84 3.97 -7.84 -43.38
C MET A 84 3.78 -6.76 -42.31
N ALA A 85 3.80 -5.46 -42.64
CA ALA A 85 3.63 -4.42 -41.62
C ALA A 85 2.23 -4.42 -40.99
N LYS A 86 1.20 -4.85 -41.73
CA LYS A 86 -0.16 -5.03 -41.19
C LYS A 86 -0.28 -6.31 -40.37
N GLU A 87 0.32 -7.40 -40.81
CA GLU A 87 0.33 -8.68 -40.08
C GLU A 87 1.15 -8.58 -38.79
N ILE A 88 2.28 -7.87 -38.81
CA ILE A 88 3.10 -7.57 -37.62
C ILE A 88 2.33 -6.67 -36.65
N ASN A 89 1.68 -5.60 -37.13
CA ASN A 89 0.86 -4.75 -36.26
C ASN A 89 -0.36 -5.51 -35.70
N SER A 90 -1.01 -6.39 -36.49
CA SER A 90 -2.10 -7.24 -36.00
C SER A 90 -1.59 -8.19 -34.92
N ALA A 91 -0.48 -8.90 -35.17
CA ALA A 91 0.09 -9.84 -34.22
C ALA A 91 0.58 -9.16 -32.93
N ILE A 92 1.10 -7.93 -33.02
CA ILE A 92 1.48 -7.13 -31.85
C ILE A 92 0.24 -6.71 -31.05
N ILE A 93 -0.82 -6.24 -31.71
CA ILE A 93 -2.09 -5.89 -31.06
C ILE A 93 -2.72 -7.13 -30.41
N ASP A 94 -2.70 -8.27 -31.08
CA ASP A 94 -3.23 -9.53 -30.57
C ASP A 94 -2.43 -10.02 -29.34
N LYS A 95 -1.10 -9.86 -29.35
CA LYS A 95 -0.23 -10.23 -28.22
C LYS A 95 -0.41 -9.31 -27.00
N GLN A 96 -0.46 -8.00 -27.20
CA GLN A 96 -0.73 -7.04 -26.12
C GLN A 96 -2.10 -7.28 -25.50
N THR A 97 -3.11 -7.53 -26.33
CA THR A 97 -4.47 -7.86 -25.86
C THR A 97 -4.46 -9.15 -25.04
N PHE A 98 -3.71 -10.16 -25.46
CA PHE A 98 -3.57 -11.42 -24.73
C PHE A 98 -2.92 -11.23 -23.34
N HIS A 99 -1.82 -10.48 -23.25
CA HIS A 99 -1.15 -10.20 -21.97
C HIS A 99 -2.07 -9.45 -20.98
N ILE A 100 -2.81 -8.45 -21.46
CA ILE A 100 -3.76 -7.69 -20.63
C ILE A 100 -4.90 -8.60 -20.15
N GLN A 101 -5.44 -9.46 -21.02
CA GLN A 101 -6.50 -10.41 -20.66
C GLN A 101 -6.00 -11.46 -19.66
N GLU A 102 -4.78 -11.97 -19.82
CA GLU A 102 -4.17 -12.92 -18.89
C GLU A 102 -3.97 -12.29 -17.51
N ALA A 103 -3.39 -11.09 -17.45
CA ALA A 103 -3.22 -10.35 -16.21
C ALA A 103 -4.57 -10.03 -15.56
N PHE A 104 -5.55 -9.57 -16.34
CA PHE A 104 -6.89 -9.33 -15.84
C PHE A 104 -7.51 -10.60 -15.28
N HIS A 105 -7.47 -11.73 -15.99
CA HIS A 105 -7.98 -13.01 -15.48
C HIS A 105 -7.24 -13.49 -14.24
N ALA A 106 -5.92 -13.30 -14.16
CA ALA A 106 -5.15 -13.60 -12.95
C ALA A 106 -5.66 -12.76 -11.77
N ILE A 107 -5.80 -11.44 -11.95
CA ILE A 107 -6.34 -10.52 -10.95
C ILE A 107 -7.76 -10.94 -10.56
N GLN A 108 -8.65 -11.22 -11.51
CA GLN A 108 -10.01 -11.68 -11.24
C GLN A 108 -10.03 -12.99 -10.44
N SER A 109 -9.13 -13.92 -10.76
CA SER A 109 -9.00 -15.18 -10.03
C SER A 109 -8.50 -14.94 -8.62
N ARG A 110 -7.63 -13.94 -8.40
CA ARG A 110 -7.12 -13.56 -7.07
C ARG A 110 -8.14 -12.76 -6.27
N LEU A 111 -8.90 -11.86 -6.86
CA LEU A 111 -9.98 -11.16 -6.16
C LEU A 111 -11.10 -12.11 -5.67
N LYS A 112 -11.16 -13.33 -6.21
CA LYS A 112 -12.03 -14.42 -5.74
C LYS A 112 -11.37 -15.32 -4.67
N MET A 113 -10.11 -15.06 -4.34
CA MET A 113 -9.34 -15.76 -3.32
C MET A 113 -8.85 -14.73 -2.29
N ASP A 114 -9.38 -14.71 -1.07
CA ASP A 114 -9.04 -13.77 0.00
C ASP A 114 -7.69 -14.09 0.67
N GLY A 115 -6.73 -14.57 -0.12
CA GLY A 115 -5.32 -14.53 0.20
C GLY A 115 -4.72 -13.28 -0.40
N ASP A 116 -4.08 -12.46 0.44
CA ASP A 116 -3.18 -11.42 -0.04
C ASP A 116 -2.16 -12.06 -0.98
N GLN A 117 -2.24 -11.69 -2.25
CA GLN A 117 -1.33 -12.18 -3.25
C GLN A 117 -0.82 -11.00 -4.06
N TYR A 118 0.49 -10.84 -3.94
CA TYR A 118 1.30 -10.00 -4.79
C TYR A 118 1.43 -10.67 -6.16
N LEU A 119 1.03 -9.95 -7.20
CA LEU A 119 1.30 -10.32 -8.59
C LEU A 119 2.27 -9.31 -9.19
N GLU A 120 3.26 -9.82 -9.90
CA GLU A 120 4.22 -9.02 -10.63
C GLU A 120 4.09 -9.32 -12.13
N PHE A 121 3.99 -8.27 -12.93
CA PHE A 121 3.90 -8.36 -14.37
C PHE A 121 4.89 -7.41 -15.04
N ILE A 122 5.44 -7.81 -16.18
CA ILE A 122 6.24 -6.91 -17.03
C ILE A 122 5.31 -6.26 -18.05
N PHE A 123 5.04 -4.98 -17.88
CA PHE A 123 4.04 -4.22 -18.64
C PHE A 123 4.67 -2.97 -19.24
N THR A 124 4.31 -2.66 -20.47
CA THR A 124 4.53 -1.31 -21.03
C THR A 124 3.51 -0.33 -20.43
N GLY A 125 3.82 0.98 -20.46
CA GLY A 125 2.89 2.00 -19.98
C GLY A 125 1.51 1.94 -20.67
N ALA A 126 1.47 1.60 -21.96
CA ALA A 126 0.21 1.45 -22.69
C ALA A 126 -0.61 0.22 -22.25
N GLU A 127 0.06 -0.90 -21.93
CA GLU A 127 -0.62 -2.09 -21.38
C GLU A 127 -1.15 -1.82 -19.97
N PHE A 128 -0.39 -1.08 -19.16
CA PHE A 128 -0.83 -0.65 -17.83
C PHE A 128 -2.07 0.26 -17.92
N ASP A 129 -2.05 1.30 -18.77
CA ASP A 129 -3.20 2.20 -18.96
C ASP A 129 -4.45 1.42 -19.41
N ALA A 130 -4.28 0.45 -20.31
CA ALA A 130 -5.36 -0.40 -20.79
C ALA A 130 -5.93 -1.33 -19.71
N LEU A 131 -5.06 -1.95 -18.91
CA LEU A 131 -5.46 -2.81 -17.79
C LEU A 131 -6.16 -1.98 -16.69
N HIS A 132 -5.61 -0.82 -16.33
CA HIS A 132 -6.20 0.08 -15.33
C HIS A 132 -7.62 0.48 -15.73
N LYS A 133 -7.81 0.88 -17.00
CA LYS A 133 -9.12 1.20 -17.54
C LYS A 133 -10.08 -0.01 -17.50
N LEU A 134 -9.60 -1.19 -17.86
CA LEU A 134 -10.40 -2.42 -17.81
C LEU A 134 -10.88 -2.75 -16.39
N ILE A 135 -9.99 -2.60 -15.39
CA ILE A 135 -10.32 -2.81 -13.98
C ILE A 135 -11.38 -1.79 -13.53
N ASP A 136 -11.21 -0.50 -13.86
CA ASP A 136 -12.16 0.54 -13.49
C ASP A 136 -13.54 0.37 -14.12
N GLU A 137 -13.60 -0.10 -15.38
CA GLU A 137 -14.85 -0.34 -16.10
C GLU A 137 -15.56 -1.64 -15.67
N SER A 138 -14.81 -2.60 -15.12
CA SER A 138 -15.34 -3.86 -14.59
C SER A 138 -16.05 -3.68 -13.25
N LEU A 139 -17.19 -2.98 -13.28
CA LEU A 139 -18.09 -2.72 -12.16
C LEU A 139 -18.65 -4.04 -11.60
N GLY A 140 -18.06 -4.53 -10.51
CA GLY A 140 -18.54 -5.74 -9.82
C GLY A 140 -17.67 -6.22 -8.67
N TYR A 141 -16.45 -5.72 -8.52
CA TYR A 141 -15.59 -6.10 -7.39
C TYR A 141 -15.93 -5.29 -6.15
N LEU A 142 -16.15 -5.99 -5.03
CA LEU A 142 -16.29 -5.38 -3.71
C LEU A 142 -14.96 -4.75 -3.23
N ARG A 143 -13.81 -5.25 -3.73
CA ARG A 143 -12.48 -4.72 -3.46
C ARG A 143 -11.75 -4.46 -4.78
N LYS A 144 -11.24 -3.25 -4.97
CA LYS A 144 -10.37 -2.94 -6.12
C LYS A 144 -8.94 -3.38 -5.79
N PRO A 145 -8.21 -3.97 -6.74
CA PRO A 145 -6.80 -4.24 -6.55
C PRO A 145 -6.04 -2.91 -6.48
N LYS A 146 -5.01 -2.86 -5.62
CA LYS A 146 -4.05 -1.77 -5.56
C LYS A 146 -2.95 -2.05 -6.58
N MET A 147 -2.50 -1.02 -7.29
CA MET A 147 -1.57 -1.15 -8.41
C MET A 147 -0.45 -0.13 -8.27
N SER A 148 0.78 -0.60 -8.48
CA SER A 148 2.00 0.21 -8.49
C SER A 148 2.83 -0.14 -9.71
N PHE A 149 2.96 0.79 -10.64
CA PHE A 149 3.67 0.64 -11.90
C PHE A 149 4.96 1.45 -11.91
N PHE A 150 6.09 0.75 -11.96
CA PHE A 150 7.44 1.29 -11.99
C PHE A 150 7.84 1.51 -13.45
N LEU A 151 7.83 2.77 -13.90
CA LEU A 151 7.96 3.10 -15.33
C LEU A 151 9.34 2.75 -15.90
N ASP A 152 10.38 2.92 -15.10
CA ASP A 152 11.78 2.62 -15.40
C ASP A 152 12.04 1.12 -15.57
N GLU A 153 11.38 0.31 -14.75
CA GLU A 153 11.53 -1.15 -14.76
C GLU A 153 10.50 -1.84 -15.66
N SER A 154 9.46 -1.12 -16.08
CA SER A 154 8.28 -1.71 -16.74
C SER A 154 7.64 -2.82 -15.91
N ILE A 155 7.62 -2.64 -14.59
CA ILE A 155 7.08 -3.62 -13.63
C ILE A 155 5.78 -3.09 -13.05
N LEU A 156 4.71 -3.86 -13.22
CA LEU A 156 3.44 -3.67 -12.55
C LEU A 156 3.34 -4.62 -11.36
N ILE A 157 3.18 -4.03 -10.19
CA ILE A 157 2.82 -4.70 -8.96
C ILE A 157 1.31 -4.58 -8.78
N VAL A 158 0.64 -5.71 -8.56
CA VAL A 158 -0.78 -5.75 -8.20
C VAL A 158 -0.95 -6.43 -6.86
N GLN A 159 -1.63 -5.74 -5.95
CA GLN A 159 -1.97 -6.23 -4.62
C GLN A 159 -3.49 -6.35 -4.48
N CYS A 160 -3.94 -7.46 -3.93
CA CYS A 160 -5.33 -7.68 -3.56
C CYS A 160 -5.42 -7.76 -2.03
N PRO A 161 -5.72 -6.64 -1.33
CA PRO A 161 -5.71 -6.58 0.13
C PRO A 161 -6.59 -7.65 0.80
N SER A 162 -5.99 -8.46 1.66
CA SER A 162 -6.70 -9.32 2.61
C SER A 162 -7.11 -8.52 3.85
N LEU A 163 -7.88 -9.15 4.72
CA LEU A 163 -8.27 -8.51 5.98
C LEU A 163 -7.08 -8.29 6.91
N VAL A 164 -6.06 -9.17 6.87
CA VAL A 164 -4.83 -8.99 7.66
C VAL A 164 -4.10 -7.71 7.26
N HIS A 165 -4.06 -7.42 5.97
CA HIS A 165 -3.51 -6.17 5.46
C HIS A 165 -4.31 -4.94 5.91
N GLU A 166 -5.64 -5.00 5.84
CA GLU A 166 -6.52 -3.88 6.18
C GLU A 166 -6.66 -3.63 7.69
N GLY A 167 -6.48 -4.65 8.53
CA GLY A 167 -6.68 -4.56 9.99
C GLY A 167 -5.91 -3.40 10.64
N PRO A 168 -4.58 -3.31 10.49
CA PRO A 168 -3.80 -2.21 11.05
C PRO A 168 -4.13 -0.82 10.45
N LEU A 169 -4.70 -0.78 9.24
CA LEU A 169 -5.05 0.48 8.59
C LEU A 169 -6.29 1.12 9.24
N GLU A 170 -7.20 0.33 9.81
CA GLU A 170 -8.44 0.82 10.43
C GLU A 170 -8.16 1.71 11.66
N ASP A 171 -7.17 1.35 12.47
CA ASP A 171 -6.72 2.13 13.62
C ASP A 171 -6.09 3.48 13.21
N VAL A 172 -5.28 3.44 12.14
CA VAL A 172 -4.68 4.65 11.56
C VAL A 172 -5.75 5.54 10.95
N LEU A 173 -6.73 4.97 10.26
CA LEU A 173 -7.86 5.69 9.67
C LEU A 173 -8.64 6.46 10.75
N SER A 174 -8.94 5.81 11.88
CA SER A 174 -9.60 6.42 13.03
C SER A 174 -8.80 7.62 13.56
N THR A 175 -7.48 7.51 13.59
CA THR A 175 -6.59 8.61 13.96
C THR A 175 -6.67 9.76 12.95
N LEU A 176 -6.62 9.47 11.64
CA LEU A 176 -6.68 10.51 10.60
C LEU A 176 -8.03 11.25 10.56
N HIS A 177 -9.13 10.61 10.96
CA HIS A 177 -10.43 11.26 11.06
C HIS A 177 -10.45 12.44 12.05
N GLN A 178 -9.51 12.50 13.00
CA GLN A 178 -9.31 13.68 13.83
C GLN A 178 -8.99 14.92 12.98
N PHE A 179 -8.13 14.80 11.97
CA PHE A 179 -7.80 15.93 11.08
C PHE A 179 -9.00 16.43 10.29
N VAL A 180 -9.85 15.51 9.82
CA VAL A 180 -11.08 15.88 9.10
C VAL A 180 -12.05 16.64 10.01
N SER A 181 -11.97 16.42 11.33
CA SER A 181 -12.83 16.98 12.36
C SER A 181 -12.25 18.21 13.06
N LEU A 182 -11.00 18.58 12.76
CA LEU A 182 -10.36 19.77 13.35
C LEU A 182 -11.16 21.06 13.10
N PRO A 183 -11.10 22.04 14.01
CA PRO A 183 -11.84 23.29 13.89
C PRO A 183 -11.16 24.27 12.92
N TYR A 184 -11.19 23.97 11.62
CA TYR A 184 -10.72 24.84 10.55
C TYR A 184 -11.86 25.30 9.63
N SER A 185 -11.59 26.35 8.83
CA SER A 185 -12.55 26.84 7.85
C SER A 185 -12.66 25.91 6.63
N ARG A 186 -13.77 25.15 6.56
CA ARG A 186 -14.09 24.27 5.42
C ARG A 186 -14.32 25.02 4.09
N GLN A 187 -14.53 26.34 4.16
CA GLN A 187 -14.65 27.20 2.98
C GLN A 187 -13.28 27.62 2.41
N ALA A 188 -12.23 27.54 3.22
CA ALA A 188 -10.86 27.85 2.81
C ALA A 188 -10.07 26.59 2.44
N LEU A 189 -10.29 25.50 3.16
CA LEU A 189 -9.53 24.26 3.03
C LEU A 189 -10.47 23.05 3.07
N ARG A 190 -10.18 22.04 2.26
CA ARG A 190 -10.81 20.72 2.38
C ARG A 190 -9.74 19.70 2.75
N ILE A 191 -9.91 19.04 3.90
CA ILE A 191 -9.11 17.88 4.29
C ILE A 191 -9.93 16.62 4.02
N ALA A 192 -9.34 15.62 3.37
CA ALA A 192 -10.01 14.37 3.04
C ALA A 192 -9.05 13.18 3.06
N ILE A 193 -9.60 11.99 3.31
CA ILE A 193 -8.91 10.70 3.22
C ILE A 193 -9.58 9.94 2.05
N PRO A 194 -9.17 10.20 0.80
CA PRO A 194 -9.79 9.58 -0.35
C PRO A 194 -9.44 8.08 -0.42
N PRO A 195 -10.42 7.19 -0.65
CA PRO A 195 -10.13 5.78 -0.91
C PRO A 195 -9.49 5.62 -2.29
N ASN A 196 -8.53 4.70 -2.42
CA ASN A 196 -7.85 4.38 -3.69
C ASN A 196 -7.30 5.63 -4.40
N PHE A 197 -6.59 6.49 -3.66
CA PHE A 197 -6.02 7.70 -4.24
C PHE A 197 -4.86 7.36 -5.17
N TYR A 198 -4.95 7.80 -6.41
CA TYR A 198 -3.94 7.51 -7.43
C TYR A 198 -2.87 8.59 -7.49
N LEU A 199 -1.62 8.18 -7.27
CA LEU A 199 -0.42 8.99 -7.42
C LEU A 199 0.22 8.72 -8.77
N LYS A 200 0.42 9.78 -9.55
CA LYS A 200 1.11 9.74 -10.83
C LYS A 200 2.34 10.63 -10.77
N THR A 201 3.50 10.02 -10.87
CA THR A 201 4.80 10.69 -10.83
C THR A 201 5.52 10.48 -12.18
N LEU A 202 6.80 10.87 -12.27
CA LEU A 202 7.58 10.61 -13.49
C LEU A 202 8.02 9.15 -13.60
N ASP A 203 8.23 8.48 -12.47
CA ASP A 203 8.88 7.16 -12.41
C ASP A 203 8.01 6.09 -11.74
N LEU A 204 6.83 6.49 -11.24
CA LEU A 204 5.89 5.65 -10.51
C LEU A 204 4.45 6.12 -10.72
N ASP A 205 3.58 5.16 -11.04
CA ASP A 205 2.12 5.29 -11.04
C ASP A 205 1.58 4.33 -9.97
N ALA A 206 1.15 4.81 -8.81
CA ALA A 206 0.83 3.98 -7.64
C ALA A 206 -0.48 4.37 -6.94
N THR A 207 -1.10 3.39 -6.27
CA THR A 207 -2.23 3.60 -5.36
C THR A 207 -1.80 3.24 -3.94
N PRO A 208 -1.36 4.21 -3.12
CA PRO A 208 -1.06 3.95 -1.72
C PRO A 208 -2.31 3.48 -0.98
N ASP A 209 -2.11 2.77 0.12
CA ASP A 209 -3.17 2.24 0.96
C ASP A 209 -4.05 3.33 1.54
N MET A 210 -3.42 4.42 2.01
CA MET A 210 -4.14 5.57 2.51
C MET A 210 -3.28 6.84 2.46
N VAL A 211 -3.93 7.94 2.14
CA VAL A 211 -3.32 9.26 2.09
C VAL A 211 -4.22 10.28 2.79
N LEU A 212 -3.61 11.27 3.44
CA LEU A 212 -4.32 12.49 3.83
C LEU A 212 -4.12 13.51 2.72
N THR A 213 -5.20 14.09 2.23
CA THR A 213 -5.15 15.13 1.21
C THR A 213 -5.71 16.43 1.74
N MET A 214 -5.11 17.53 1.31
CA MET A 214 -5.51 18.89 1.61
C MET A 214 -5.66 19.67 0.31
N THR A 215 -6.83 20.27 0.10
CA THR A 215 -7.12 21.03 -1.11
C THR A 215 -7.58 22.42 -0.77
N SER A 216 -6.94 23.44 -1.34
CA SER A 216 -7.40 24.82 -1.18
C SER A 216 -8.78 24.99 -1.83
N MET A 217 -9.71 25.54 -1.06
CA MET A 217 -11.05 25.88 -1.56
C MET A 217 -11.09 27.28 -2.16
N ARG A 218 -10.12 28.13 -1.85
CA ARG A 218 -9.93 29.48 -2.41
C ARG A 218 -8.69 29.54 -3.33
N GLY A 219 -8.77 30.29 -4.43
CA GLY A 219 -7.64 30.43 -5.37
C GLY A 219 -7.33 29.14 -6.17
N PRO A 220 -6.08 28.95 -6.62
CA PRO A 220 -5.67 27.76 -7.37
C PRO A 220 -5.93 26.47 -6.60
N LYS A 221 -6.56 25.49 -7.26
CA LYS A 221 -6.78 24.16 -6.71
C LYS A 221 -5.47 23.40 -6.75
N VAL A 222 -4.76 23.40 -5.63
CA VAL A 222 -3.59 22.55 -5.39
C VAL A 222 -4.00 21.48 -4.40
N ILE A 223 -3.70 20.22 -4.75
CA ILE A 223 -3.82 19.08 -3.84
C ILE A 223 -2.46 18.92 -3.16
N TRP A 224 -2.49 18.74 -1.85
CA TRP A 224 -1.33 18.63 -1.00
C TRP A 224 -1.43 17.37 -0.16
N ILE A 225 -0.34 16.62 -0.04
CA ILE A 225 -0.33 15.27 0.55
C ILE A 225 0.65 15.23 1.71
N PRO A 226 0.24 15.61 2.93
CA PRO A 226 1.14 15.65 4.08
C PRO A 226 1.32 14.28 4.78
N PHE A 227 0.52 13.27 4.42
CA PHE A 227 0.57 11.93 5.03
C PHE A 227 0.34 10.84 3.97
N LEU A 228 1.12 9.77 4.10
CA LEU A 228 0.97 8.55 3.34
C LEU A 228 1.24 7.34 4.25
N ILE A 229 0.51 6.26 4.03
CA ILE A 229 0.80 4.97 4.64
C ILE A 229 0.78 3.88 3.57
N GLU A 230 1.73 2.94 3.69
CA GLU A 230 1.70 1.65 3.02
C GLU A 230 1.74 0.49 4.00
N CYS A 231 1.06 -0.58 3.65
CA CYS A 231 0.98 -1.85 4.35
C CYS A 231 1.38 -2.94 3.35
N ALA A 232 2.55 -3.51 3.57
CA ALA A 232 2.99 -4.67 2.82
C ALA A 232 2.52 -5.94 3.52
N PHE A 233 1.80 -6.80 2.82
CA PHE A 233 1.58 -8.18 3.26
C PHE A 233 2.37 -9.17 2.40
N SER A 234 3.44 -9.73 2.97
CA SER A 234 4.37 -10.64 2.29
C SER A 234 4.92 -10.08 0.97
N GLN A 235 4.95 -8.75 0.83
CA GLN A 235 5.58 -8.06 -0.27
C GLN A 235 7.07 -7.92 0.06
N GLY A 236 7.93 -8.16 -0.92
CA GLY A 236 9.37 -8.02 -0.75
C GLY A 236 9.81 -6.55 -0.64
N GLU A 237 11.07 -6.29 -0.95
CA GLU A 237 11.68 -4.96 -0.80
C GLU A 237 11.06 -3.85 -1.68
N LYS A 238 10.26 -4.22 -2.69
CA LYS A 238 9.63 -3.29 -3.64
C LYS A 238 8.71 -2.25 -3.00
N VAL A 239 8.10 -2.53 -1.85
CA VAL A 239 7.30 -1.54 -1.11
C VAL A 239 8.16 -0.34 -0.69
N PHE A 240 9.43 -0.57 -0.31
CA PHE A 240 10.34 0.50 0.07
C PHE A 240 10.74 1.34 -1.14
N ASP A 241 10.96 0.71 -2.28
CA ASP A 241 11.28 1.44 -3.52
C ASP A 241 10.11 2.29 -4.00
N GLN A 242 8.88 1.78 -3.88
CA GLN A 242 7.66 2.56 -4.11
C GLN A 242 7.64 3.80 -3.22
N VAL A 243 7.74 3.61 -1.90
CA VAL A 243 7.64 4.70 -0.93
C VAL A 243 8.77 5.71 -1.10
N LYS A 244 9.99 5.29 -1.43
CA LYS A 244 11.10 6.20 -1.77
C LYS A 244 10.75 7.10 -2.96
N LYS A 245 10.18 6.52 -4.03
CA LYS A 245 9.75 7.28 -5.22
C LYS A 245 8.61 8.24 -4.89
N GLU A 246 7.65 7.85 -4.06
CA GLU A 246 6.57 8.72 -3.57
C GLU A 246 7.13 9.90 -2.76
N ILE A 247 8.04 9.66 -1.82
CA ILE A 247 8.67 10.73 -1.02
C ILE A 247 9.46 11.70 -1.91
N ALA A 248 10.20 11.20 -2.89
CA ALA A 248 10.91 12.05 -3.84
C ALA A 248 9.95 12.90 -4.69
N ALA A 249 8.77 12.38 -5.01
CA ALA A 249 7.76 13.07 -5.81
C ALA A 249 6.91 14.08 -5.02
N TYR A 250 6.73 13.85 -3.71
CA TYR A 250 5.89 14.65 -2.82
C TYR A 250 6.72 15.19 -1.63
N PRO A 251 7.57 16.21 -1.84
CA PRO A 251 8.46 16.78 -0.82
C PRO A 251 7.71 17.42 0.36
N GLU A 252 6.40 17.58 0.25
CA GLU A 252 5.53 18.02 1.33
C GLU A 252 5.14 16.95 2.37
N LEU A 253 5.40 15.68 2.10
CA LEU A 253 5.06 14.61 3.02
C LEU A 253 5.71 14.91 4.37
N CYS A 254 4.90 14.96 5.43
CA CYS A 254 5.36 15.18 6.79
C CYS A 254 5.58 13.85 7.51
N LEU A 255 4.74 12.86 7.21
CA LEU A 255 4.73 11.57 7.88
C LEU A 255 4.45 10.47 6.86
N VAL A 256 5.35 9.49 6.83
CA VAL A 256 5.16 8.24 6.10
C VAL A 256 5.23 7.06 7.06
N ILE A 257 4.23 6.19 6.98
CA ILE A 257 4.18 4.94 7.75
C ILE A 257 4.25 3.78 6.77
N ILE A 258 5.08 2.79 7.06
CA ILE A 258 5.15 1.52 6.35
C ILE A 258 4.88 0.42 7.37
N ILE A 259 3.85 -0.39 7.16
CA ILE A 259 3.51 -1.55 7.99
C ILE A 259 3.93 -2.78 7.21
N LEU A 260 4.84 -3.59 7.73
CA LEU A 260 5.20 -4.86 7.11
C LEU A 260 4.58 -6.00 7.91
N ILE A 261 3.75 -6.77 7.24
CA ILE A 261 3.14 -8.01 7.71
C ILE A 261 3.64 -9.12 6.80
N THR A 262 4.01 -10.25 7.36
CA THR A 262 4.58 -11.36 6.60
C THR A 262 3.92 -12.65 7.01
N GLU A 263 3.49 -13.44 6.04
CA GLU A 263 2.95 -14.76 6.26
C GLU A 263 4.04 -15.84 6.14
N VAL A 264 4.37 -16.52 7.24
CA VAL A 264 5.28 -17.66 7.24
C VAL A 264 4.69 -18.84 8.01
N PRO A 265 4.58 -20.03 7.37
CA PRO A 265 4.68 -20.24 5.93
C PRO A 265 3.47 -19.59 5.22
N LYS A 266 3.66 -19.21 3.95
CA LYS A 266 2.54 -18.80 3.08
C LYS A 266 1.43 -19.85 3.12
N TYR A 267 0.18 -19.40 3.05
CA TYR A 267 -0.96 -20.31 3.04
C TYR A 267 -0.94 -21.28 1.85
N TRP A 268 -1.28 -22.53 2.15
CA TRP A 268 -1.54 -23.57 1.17
C TRP A 268 -2.83 -24.27 1.55
N SER A 269 -3.69 -24.56 0.58
CA SER A 269 -4.91 -25.32 0.84
C SER A 269 -4.59 -26.75 1.30
N PRO A 270 -5.49 -27.41 2.06
CA PRO A 270 -5.33 -28.82 2.38
C PRO A 270 -5.11 -29.65 1.10
N GLN A 271 -4.13 -30.56 1.12
CA GLN A 271 -3.86 -31.41 -0.04
C GLN A 271 -5.00 -32.42 -0.24
N LYS A 272 -5.52 -32.51 -1.46
CA LYS A 272 -6.61 -33.44 -1.80
C LYS A 272 -6.31 -34.86 -1.37
N GLY A 273 -7.24 -35.47 -0.61
CA GLY A 273 -7.12 -36.84 -0.11
C GLY A 273 -6.29 -37.01 1.17
N SER A 274 -5.61 -35.96 1.64
CA SER A 274 -4.95 -35.97 2.95
C SER A 274 -5.94 -36.13 4.11
N GLU A 275 -5.46 -36.49 5.29
CA GLU A 275 -6.31 -36.59 6.49
C GLU A 275 -6.99 -35.26 6.83
N ARG A 276 -6.27 -34.14 6.69
CA ARG A 276 -6.80 -32.78 6.88
C ARG A 276 -7.92 -32.48 5.88
N TRP A 277 -7.72 -32.82 4.61
CA TRP A 277 -8.75 -32.66 3.58
C TRP A 277 -10.04 -33.39 3.94
N LYS A 278 -9.93 -34.68 4.27
CA LYS A 278 -11.09 -35.53 4.62
C LYS A 278 -11.80 -35.03 5.88
N TYR A 279 -11.04 -34.55 6.85
CA TYR A 279 -11.57 -33.95 8.07
C TYR A 279 -12.44 -32.73 7.77
N PHE A 280 -11.90 -31.74 7.06
CA PHE A 280 -12.65 -30.53 6.73
C PHE A 280 -13.78 -30.77 5.72
N GLU A 281 -13.63 -31.74 4.81
CA GLU A 281 -14.72 -32.19 3.94
C GLU A 281 -15.89 -32.75 4.74
N ALA A 282 -15.62 -33.55 5.78
CA ALA A 282 -16.65 -34.11 6.64
C ALA A 282 -17.32 -33.07 7.55
N LEU A 283 -16.62 -32.00 7.93
CA LEU A 283 -17.17 -30.92 8.73
C LEU A 283 -18.22 -30.08 7.98
N GLY A 284 -18.04 -29.86 6.68
CA GLY A 284 -18.94 -29.00 5.91
C GLY A 284 -18.61 -27.50 6.06
N PRO A 285 -19.38 -26.59 5.45
CA PRO A 285 -19.17 -25.17 5.66
C PRO A 285 -19.46 -24.81 7.13
N LEU A 286 -18.63 -23.94 7.71
CA LEU A 286 -18.74 -23.48 9.10
C LEU A 286 -18.89 -21.97 9.08
N GLU A 287 -19.69 -21.43 9.98
CA GLU A 287 -19.70 -20.00 10.28
C GLU A 287 -18.41 -19.60 11.03
N LEU A 288 -18.12 -18.30 11.10
CA LEU A 288 -16.86 -17.79 11.67
C LEU A 288 -16.64 -18.30 13.11
N ASP A 289 -17.65 -18.17 13.98
CA ASP A 289 -17.55 -18.58 15.38
C ASP A 289 -17.31 -20.09 15.55
N GLU A 290 -17.95 -20.90 14.69
CA GLU A 290 -17.77 -22.35 14.68
C GLU A 290 -16.37 -22.74 14.21
N PHE A 291 -15.87 -22.06 13.17
CA PHE A 291 -14.50 -22.25 12.67
C PHE A 291 -13.46 -21.86 13.72
N VAL A 292 -13.62 -20.72 14.38
CA VAL A 292 -12.72 -20.27 15.45
C VAL A 292 -12.75 -21.26 16.63
N HIS A 293 -13.90 -21.85 16.94
CA HIS A 293 -14.02 -22.85 18.01
C HIS A 293 -13.26 -24.16 17.73
N ILE A 294 -13.15 -24.59 16.47
CA ILE A 294 -12.36 -25.78 16.10
C ILE A 294 -10.87 -25.50 15.89
N CYS A 295 -10.47 -24.22 15.90
CA CYS A 295 -9.06 -23.88 15.87
C CYS A 295 -8.40 -24.31 17.18
N ASP A 296 -7.15 -24.75 17.10
CA ASP A 296 -6.40 -25.21 18.25
C ASP A 296 -6.36 -24.06 19.28
N PRO A 297 -6.78 -24.30 20.54
CA PRO A 297 -6.84 -23.25 21.54
C PRO A 297 -5.44 -22.65 21.72
N GLN A 298 -5.38 -21.32 21.74
CA GLN A 298 -4.13 -20.58 21.91
C GLN A 298 -3.46 -21.06 23.20
N LEU A 299 -2.32 -21.73 23.07
CA LEU A 299 -1.61 -22.36 24.18
C LEU A 299 -1.02 -21.28 25.10
N GLY A 300 -1.60 -21.16 26.31
CA GLY A 300 -0.92 -20.69 27.51
C GLY A 300 -1.29 -19.28 27.99
N GLU A 301 -1.74 -19.18 29.25
CA GLU A 301 -1.63 -17.94 30.02
C GLU A 301 -0.14 -17.52 30.03
N GLY A 302 0.19 -16.48 29.28
CA GLY A 302 1.51 -15.84 29.31
C GLY A 302 2.48 -16.19 28.18
N GLN A 303 2.07 -16.83 27.07
CA GLN A 303 2.96 -17.07 25.92
C GLN A 303 2.40 -16.56 24.57
N GLU A 304 3.21 -15.69 23.96
CA GLU A 304 3.34 -15.31 22.54
C GLU A 304 2.11 -14.72 21.80
N PHE A 305 2.25 -13.42 21.51
CA PHE A 305 1.36 -12.57 20.74
C PHE A 305 1.27 -13.06 19.28
N ILE A 306 0.05 -13.24 18.75
CA ILE A 306 -0.31 -13.74 17.40
C ILE A 306 0.11 -15.19 17.09
N VAL A 307 -0.57 -16.16 17.70
CA VAL A 307 -0.41 -17.58 17.35
C VAL A 307 -0.97 -17.86 15.95
N PRO A 308 -0.31 -18.69 15.11
CA PRO A 308 -0.88 -19.15 13.85
C PRO A 308 -2.30 -19.70 14.04
N VAL A 309 -3.23 -19.30 13.16
CA VAL A 309 -4.59 -19.82 13.17
C VAL A 309 -4.56 -21.23 12.58
N THR A 310 -4.47 -22.23 13.46
CA THR A 310 -4.44 -23.64 13.09
C THR A 310 -5.73 -24.35 13.45
N ALA A 311 -6.20 -25.25 12.59
CA ALA A 311 -7.24 -26.21 12.93
C ALA A 311 -6.79 -27.59 12.47
N LYS A 312 -6.87 -28.59 13.35
CA LYS A 312 -6.44 -29.98 13.07
C LYS A 312 -5.00 -30.03 12.50
N GLY A 313 -4.11 -29.19 13.02
CA GLY A 313 -2.72 -29.09 12.56
C GLY A 313 -2.55 -28.60 11.11
N HIS A 314 -3.58 -27.99 10.51
CA HIS A 314 -3.48 -27.23 9.27
C HIS A 314 -3.41 -25.73 9.60
N ARG A 315 -2.46 -25.00 8.99
CA ARG A 315 -2.30 -23.55 9.19
C ARG A 315 -3.14 -22.81 8.14
N TRP A 316 -4.20 -22.14 8.60
CA TRP A 316 -5.08 -21.35 7.75
C TRP A 316 -4.59 -19.91 7.58
N CYS A 317 -3.89 -19.37 8.59
CA CYS A 317 -3.20 -18.09 8.53
C CYS A 317 -2.03 -18.13 9.53
N SER A 318 -0.84 -17.70 9.11
CA SER A 318 0.36 -17.76 9.96
C SER A 318 1.22 -16.51 9.76
N ILE A 319 1.02 -15.53 10.62
CA ILE A 319 1.77 -14.28 10.63
C ILE A 319 3.10 -14.55 11.34
N ASP A 320 4.23 -14.36 10.63
CA ASP A 320 5.57 -14.56 11.20
C ASP A 320 5.87 -13.52 12.28
N GLN A 321 6.64 -13.94 13.28
CA GLN A 321 6.97 -13.15 14.45
C GLN A 321 8.46 -12.79 14.55
N THR A 322 9.30 -13.29 13.65
CA THR A 322 10.76 -13.13 13.79
C THR A 322 11.28 -11.80 13.23
N PRO A 323 12.10 -11.04 13.99
CA PRO A 323 12.84 -9.89 13.49
C PRO A 323 14.09 -10.37 12.76
N LEU A 324 14.09 -10.40 11.42
CA LEU A 324 15.22 -10.98 10.69
C LEU A 324 15.64 -10.23 9.41
N ILE A 325 15.54 -8.90 9.42
CA ILE A 325 16.43 -8.07 8.61
C ILE A 325 17.34 -7.34 9.61
N PRO A 326 18.67 -7.25 9.37
CA PRO A 326 19.42 -6.11 9.88
C PRO A 326 18.68 -4.83 9.44
N PRO A 327 18.68 -3.74 10.23
CA PRO A 327 17.95 -2.53 9.87
C PRO A 327 18.35 -2.10 8.46
N VAL A 328 17.50 -2.35 7.47
CA VAL A 328 17.60 -1.70 6.18
C VAL A 328 17.17 -0.27 6.50
N PRO A 329 18.06 0.72 6.31
CA PRO A 329 17.79 2.08 6.72
C PRO A 329 16.54 2.57 6.00
N MET A 330 15.51 2.80 6.80
CA MET A 330 14.22 3.29 6.34
C MET A 330 14.33 4.77 6.11
N ILE A 331 14.17 5.12 4.84
CA ILE A 331 14.07 6.45 4.24
C ILE A 331 15.13 7.40 4.79
N GLN A 332 16.19 7.48 4.02
CA GLN A 332 17.12 8.57 4.07
C GLN A 332 16.98 9.40 2.81
N VAL A 333 17.32 10.68 2.93
CA VAL A 333 17.84 11.47 1.82
C VAL A 333 19.16 10.86 1.27
N ASP A 334 19.73 9.81 1.91
CA ASP A 334 20.97 9.12 1.52
C ASP A 334 21.17 7.78 2.29
N PRO A 335 21.13 6.57 1.69
CA PRO A 335 21.02 5.22 2.32
C PRO A 335 22.17 4.71 3.24
N GLU A 336 23.05 5.56 3.80
CA GLU A 336 24.20 5.16 4.63
C GLU A 336 24.23 5.65 6.11
N VAL A 337 23.12 6.08 6.74
CA VAL A 337 23.15 6.62 8.14
C VAL A 337 22.21 5.86 9.09
N GLU A 338 22.73 5.59 10.30
CA GLU A 338 22.10 4.99 11.48
C GLU A 338 20.77 5.67 11.92
N GLU A 339 20.03 5.08 12.88
CA GLU A 339 18.82 5.67 13.48
C GLU A 339 18.95 7.19 13.69
N THR A 340 18.05 7.97 13.10
CA THR A 340 18.06 9.44 13.20
C THR A 340 16.86 9.95 13.99
N GLU A 341 16.83 11.26 14.28
CA GLU A 341 15.67 11.91 14.92
C GLU A 341 14.39 11.95 14.04
N TYR A 342 14.47 11.47 12.80
CA TYR A 342 13.40 11.49 11.79
C TYR A 342 13.00 10.10 11.30
N SER A 343 13.67 9.03 11.70
CA SER A 343 13.34 7.66 11.28
C SER A 343 13.46 6.71 12.45
N THR A 344 12.48 5.83 12.62
CA THR A 344 12.47 4.82 13.69
C THR A 344 11.73 3.58 13.22
N HIS A 345 12.17 2.42 13.69
CA HIS A 345 11.54 1.14 13.41
C HIS A 345 11.13 0.48 14.73
N GLY A 346 10.05 -0.30 14.68
CA GLY A 346 9.61 -1.09 15.81
C GLY A 346 9.02 -2.42 15.38
N VAL A 347 9.01 -3.36 16.32
CA VAL A 347 8.39 -4.66 16.16
C VAL A 347 7.25 -4.74 17.17
N MET A 348 6.03 -4.86 16.65
CA MET A 348 4.81 -4.88 17.46
C MET A 348 4.86 -6.05 18.45
N LEU A 349 5.34 -7.20 17.98
CA LEU A 349 5.54 -8.40 18.79
C LEU A 349 6.79 -8.25 19.66
N GLY A 350 6.61 -8.38 20.98
CA GLY A 350 7.63 -8.06 21.97
C GLY A 350 7.75 -6.57 22.31
N ILE A 351 6.92 -5.71 21.69
CA ILE A 351 6.84 -4.26 21.95
C ILE A 351 8.24 -3.61 21.84
N ILE A 352 9.04 -4.07 20.87
CA ILE A 352 10.42 -3.61 20.70
C ILE A 352 10.37 -2.25 20.00
N ASN A 353 10.96 -1.23 20.63
CA ASN A 353 11.03 0.16 20.14
C ASN A 353 9.67 0.81 19.81
N MET A 354 8.54 0.20 20.18
CA MET A 354 7.20 0.70 19.85
C MET A 354 6.86 2.04 20.53
N SER A 355 7.48 2.35 21.68
CA SER A 355 7.35 3.69 22.29
C SER A 355 7.96 4.78 21.40
N ARG A 356 9.13 4.53 20.78
CA ARG A 356 9.76 5.47 19.85
C ARG A 356 8.94 5.63 18.57
N VAL A 357 8.40 4.53 18.05
CA VAL A 357 7.43 4.56 16.93
C VAL A 357 6.25 5.46 17.28
N HIS A 358 5.64 5.26 18.45
CA HIS A 358 4.50 6.06 18.90
C HIS A 358 4.84 7.56 19.02
N GLU A 359 5.99 7.88 19.61
CA GLU A 359 6.48 9.26 19.72
C GLU A 359 6.69 9.90 18.33
N LEU A 360 7.27 9.16 17.38
CA LEU A 360 7.51 9.66 16.03
C LEU A 360 6.20 9.87 15.25
N ILE A 361 5.20 8.98 15.41
CA ILE A 361 3.85 9.18 14.84
C ILE A 361 3.29 10.48 15.36
N ASN A 362 3.25 10.66 16.68
CA ASN A 362 2.68 11.87 17.28
C ASN A 362 3.43 13.14 16.85
N LYS A 363 4.76 13.09 16.74
CA LYS A 363 5.58 14.19 16.19
C LYS A 363 5.16 14.50 14.74
N GLY A 364 4.99 13.50 13.89
CA GLY A 364 4.51 13.66 12.51
C GLY A 364 3.10 14.24 12.43
N LEU A 365 2.15 13.76 13.25
CA LEU A 365 0.80 14.30 13.32
C LEU A 365 0.79 15.77 13.77
N CYS A 366 1.66 16.14 14.71
CA CYS A 366 1.84 17.53 15.13
C CYS A 366 2.39 18.40 14.00
N LEU A 367 3.35 17.89 13.22
CA LEU A 367 3.86 18.60 12.04
C LEU A 367 2.73 18.87 11.04
N ILE A 368 1.95 17.84 10.67
CA ILE A 368 0.80 17.99 9.78
C ILE A 368 -0.18 19.07 10.27
N LYS A 369 -0.49 19.09 11.57
CA LYS A 369 -1.37 20.12 12.17
C LYS A 369 -0.80 21.53 11.99
N ASN A 370 0.48 21.72 12.29
CA ASN A 370 1.14 23.01 12.14
C ASN A 370 1.17 23.46 10.67
N ASP A 371 1.37 22.50 9.78
CA ASP A 371 1.38 22.68 8.34
C ASP A 371 0.00 23.08 7.78
N ILE A 372 -1.09 22.55 8.34
CA ILE A 372 -2.46 23.02 8.11
C ILE A 372 -2.61 24.50 8.51
N ILE A 373 -2.14 24.87 9.70
CA ILE A 373 -2.21 26.26 10.19
C ILE A 373 -1.45 27.20 9.25
N CYS A 374 -0.21 26.84 8.89
CA CYS A 374 0.60 27.62 7.95
C CYS A 374 -0.07 27.75 6.57
N PHE A 375 -0.70 26.68 6.08
CA PHE A 375 -1.41 26.69 4.81
C PHE A 375 -2.64 27.61 4.84
N LEU A 376 -3.41 27.57 5.93
CA LEU A 376 -4.55 28.47 6.14
C LEU A 376 -4.10 29.93 6.20
N HIS A 377 -3.04 30.26 6.95
CA HIS A 377 -2.49 31.62 6.97
C HIS A 377 -2.17 32.11 5.55
N LYS A 378 -1.48 31.30 4.73
CA LYS A 378 -1.17 31.66 3.34
C LYS A 378 -2.43 31.95 2.51
N ILE A 379 -3.49 31.17 2.69
CA ILE A 379 -4.77 31.41 1.99
C ILE A 379 -5.38 32.75 2.42
N TYR A 380 -5.40 33.05 3.72
CA TYR A 380 -6.08 34.22 4.26
C TYR A 380 -5.29 35.53 4.10
N THR A 381 -3.96 35.49 4.18
CA THR A 381 -3.11 36.64 3.86
C THR A 381 -3.33 37.13 2.43
N ASN A 382 -3.61 36.22 1.49
CA ASN A 382 -3.92 36.56 0.11
C ASN A 382 -5.31 37.23 -0.07
N VAL A 383 -6.16 37.22 0.96
CA VAL A 383 -7.54 37.73 0.93
C VAL A 383 -7.73 38.95 1.85
N ASP A 384 -6.66 39.45 2.48
CA ASP A 384 -6.69 40.58 3.44
C ASP A 384 -7.67 40.35 4.61
N GLU A 385 -7.83 39.08 5.01
CA GLU A 385 -8.66 38.65 6.13
C GLU A 385 -7.75 38.18 7.28
N SER A 386 -7.91 38.76 8.48
CA SER A 386 -7.28 38.26 9.70
C SER A 386 -8.17 37.19 10.32
N LEU A 387 -7.71 35.94 10.34
CA LEU A 387 -8.38 34.85 11.05
C LEU A 387 -7.54 34.41 12.25
N GLU A 388 -8.18 34.25 13.40
CA GLU A 388 -7.57 33.61 14.57
C GLU A 388 -7.75 32.09 14.48
N PHE A 389 -6.65 31.34 14.61
CA PHE A 389 -6.65 29.87 14.60
C PHE A 389 -6.52 29.27 15.99
N THR A 390 -6.79 30.04 17.05
CA THR A 390 -6.58 29.64 18.46
C THR A 390 -7.19 28.27 18.80
N ALA A 391 -8.39 27.98 18.30
CA ALA A 391 -9.04 26.68 18.53
C ALA A 391 -8.31 25.51 17.83
N LEU A 392 -7.80 25.75 16.61
CA LEU A 392 -7.02 24.77 15.85
C LEU A 392 -5.63 24.58 16.46
N GLU A 393 -4.98 25.65 16.89
CA GLU A 393 -3.69 25.62 17.60
C GLU A 393 -3.79 24.81 18.90
N ALA A 394 -4.85 25.04 19.68
CA ALA A 394 -5.13 24.34 20.93
C ALA A 394 -5.58 22.89 20.74
N SER A 395 -5.99 22.48 19.53
CA SER A 395 -6.42 21.11 19.26
C SER A 395 -5.25 20.13 19.39
N VAL A 396 -5.47 19.02 20.10
CA VAL A 396 -4.51 17.92 20.21
C VAL A 396 -4.84 16.89 19.14
N VAL A 397 -3.81 16.43 18.41
CA VAL A 397 -3.92 15.30 17.49
C VAL A 397 -2.85 14.30 17.88
N SER A 398 -3.27 13.07 18.16
CA SER A 398 -2.38 11.97 18.54
C SER A 398 -2.92 10.66 18.00
N LEU A 399 -2.07 9.65 17.92
CA LEU A 399 -2.50 8.28 17.67
C LEU A 399 -3.48 7.87 18.79
N LEU A 400 -4.70 7.48 18.42
CA LEU A 400 -5.74 7.11 19.38
C LEU A 400 -5.55 5.71 19.93
N SER A 401 -5.12 4.79 19.06
CA SER A 401 -5.00 3.38 19.37
C SER A 401 -3.71 3.09 20.15
N THR A 402 -3.83 2.19 21.12
CA THR A 402 -2.70 1.57 21.79
C THR A 402 -2.14 0.44 20.93
N TRP A 403 -0.93 -0.03 21.23
CA TRP A 403 -0.37 -1.20 20.54
C TRP A 403 -1.17 -2.48 20.79
N ASP A 404 -1.91 -2.54 21.89
CA ASP A 404 -2.83 -3.66 22.20
C ASP A 404 -4.06 -3.65 21.27
N ASP A 405 -4.53 -2.46 20.87
CA ASP A 405 -5.63 -2.32 19.90
C ASP A 405 -5.19 -2.80 18.53
N PHE A 406 -4.03 -2.34 18.04
CA PHE A 406 -3.43 -2.83 16.79
C PHE A 406 -3.26 -4.35 16.78
N HIS A 407 -2.80 -4.91 17.90
CA HIS A 407 -2.64 -6.35 18.06
C HIS A 407 -3.99 -7.08 17.99
N SER A 408 -5.02 -6.54 18.66
CA SER A 408 -6.37 -7.11 18.67
C SER A 408 -6.98 -7.08 17.26
N ALA A 409 -6.81 -5.97 16.53
CA ALA A 409 -7.22 -5.83 15.14
C ALA A 409 -6.53 -6.86 14.25
N LEU A 410 -5.21 -7.02 14.37
CA LEU A 410 -4.43 -7.99 13.59
C LEU A 410 -4.80 -9.45 13.91
N THR A 411 -5.08 -9.75 15.18
CA THR A 411 -5.55 -11.08 15.61
C THR A 411 -6.92 -11.40 15.03
N SER A 412 -7.87 -10.47 15.15
CA SER A 412 -9.20 -10.59 14.57
C SER A 412 -9.11 -10.77 13.05
N ALA A 413 -8.34 -9.92 12.37
CA ALA A 413 -8.12 -9.99 10.94
C ALA A 413 -7.50 -11.32 10.47
N SER A 414 -6.60 -11.90 11.27
CA SER A 414 -6.01 -13.23 11.02
C SER A 414 -7.05 -14.35 11.10
N GLN A 415 -7.93 -14.30 12.09
CA GLN A 415 -9.01 -15.27 12.26
C GLN A 415 -10.02 -15.19 11.11
N VAL A 416 -10.43 -13.97 10.73
CA VAL A 416 -11.36 -13.79 9.61
C VAL A 416 -10.69 -14.20 8.29
N THR A 417 -9.43 -13.85 8.06
CA THR A 417 -8.69 -14.29 6.86
C THR A 417 -8.59 -15.81 6.79
N ALA A 418 -8.31 -16.48 7.91
CA ALA A 418 -8.32 -17.94 7.99
C ALA A 418 -9.68 -18.54 7.65
N HIS A 419 -10.77 -17.96 8.16
CA HIS A 419 -12.14 -18.41 7.88
C HIS A 419 -12.56 -18.18 6.43
N VAL A 420 -12.17 -17.05 5.82
CA VAL A 420 -12.47 -16.82 4.40
C VAL A 420 -11.73 -17.84 3.54
N ARG A 421 -10.45 -18.10 3.81
CA ARG A 421 -9.67 -19.15 3.12
C ARG A 421 -10.30 -20.53 3.26
N TYR A 422 -10.84 -20.85 4.44
CA TYR A 422 -11.62 -22.07 4.68
C TYR A 422 -12.87 -22.13 3.80
N THR A 423 -13.67 -21.07 3.81
CA THR A 423 -14.93 -20.97 3.08
C THR A 423 -14.72 -21.05 1.57
N GLU A 424 -13.68 -20.39 1.06
CA GLU A 424 -13.30 -20.43 -0.35
C GLU A 424 -12.79 -21.79 -0.77
N TRP A 425 -11.90 -22.39 0.02
CA TRP A 425 -11.43 -23.75 -0.22
C TRP A 425 -12.61 -24.73 -0.28
N TYR A 426 -13.54 -24.66 0.67
CA TYR A 426 -14.71 -25.53 0.69
C TYR A 426 -15.64 -25.25 -0.51
N GLY A 427 -15.91 -23.98 -0.80
CA GLY A 427 -16.77 -23.54 -1.89
C GLY A 427 -16.27 -23.95 -3.26
N GLY A 428 -14.97 -23.77 -3.53
CA GLY A 428 -14.33 -24.10 -4.80
C GLY A 428 -14.35 -25.60 -5.11
N HIS A 429 -14.36 -26.46 -4.09
CA HIS A 429 -14.34 -27.91 -4.28
C HIS A 429 -15.73 -28.55 -4.27
N TRP A 430 -16.70 -28.00 -3.52
CA TRP A 430 -17.97 -28.69 -3.27
C TRP A 430 -19.24 -27.94 -3.68
N ARG A 431 -19.21 -26.62 -3.94
CA ARG A 431 -20.42 -25.90 -4.44
C ARG A 431 -20.67 -26.10 -5.94
N SER A 432 -19.72 -26.66 -6.69
CA SER A 432 -19.82 -26.91 -8.14
C SER A 432 -20.43 -28.28 -8.51
N LYS A 433 -20.98 -29.03 -7.55
CA LYS A 433 -21.60 -30.35 -7.76
C LYS A 433 -23.13 -30.38 -7.71
N LYS A 434 -23.81 -29.23 -7.82
CA LYS A 434 -25.28 -29.18 -7.92
C LYS A 434 -25.73 -28.87 -9.34
#